data_AF-A0A928HZI7-F1
#
_entry.id   AF-A0A928HZI7-F1
#
_cell.length_a   1.000
_cell.length_b   1.000
_cell.length_c   1.000
_cell.angle_alpha   90.00
_cell.angle_beta   90.00
_cell.angle_gamma   90.00
#
_symmetry.space_group_name_H-M   'P 1'
#
loop_
_entity.id
_entity.type
_entity.pdbx_description
1 polymer ?
#
loop_
_entity_poly.entity_id
_entity_poly.type
_entity_poly.pdbx_seq_one_letter_code
_entity_poly.pdbx_strand_id
1 'polypeptide(L)'
;MKMKKIAFVLLTIVLAFSLTSCKVNWFDRQYDAPWWAIAVPVLVFSALVFFAAGKHIASQKYVCPKCNRSFYPKWWQAALSIHMNDDRVFRCPHCGRKGFCPLARETED
;
A
#
# COMPACT_ATOMS: atom_id res chain seq x y z
N MET A 1 -16.52 -27.77 -6.45
CA MET A 1 -15.40 -28.68 -6.09
C MET A 1 -14.00 -28.18 -6.46
N LYS A 2 -13.83 -27.03 -7.13
CA LYS A 2 -12.51 -26.50 -7.55
C LYS A 2 -11.83 -25.59 -6.50
N MET A 3 -12.58 -24.72 -5.82
CA MET A 3 -12.04 -23.77 -4.82
C MET A 3 -11.44 -24.43 -3.58
N LYS A 4 -12.10 -25.46 -3.00
CA LYS A 4 -11.59 -26.17 -1.81
C LYS A 4 -10.30 -26.95 -2.09
N LYS A 5 -10.15 -27.48 -3.32
CA LYS A 5 -8.93 -28.18 -3.76
C LYS A 5 -7.77 -27.18 -3.95
N ILE A 6 -8.04 -26.02 -4.55
CA ILE A 6 -7.04 -24.95 -4.69
C ILE A 6 -6.63 -24.41 -3.32
N ALA A 7 -7.59 -24.17 -2.42
CA ALA A 7 -7.31 -23.72 -1.06
C ALA A 7 -6.45 -24.73 -0.29
N PHE A 8 -6.74 -26.03 -0.40
CA PHE A 8 -5.93 -27.08 0.21
C PHE A 8 -4.50 -27.11 -0.37
N VAL A 9 -4.35 -27.02 -1.69
CA VAL A 9 -3.04 -26.97 -2.36
C VAL A 9 -2.24 -25.74 -1.91
N LEU A 10 -2.85 -24.54 -1.90
CA LEU A 10 -2.20 -23.32 -1.41
C LEU A 10 -1.80 -23.45 0.07
N LEU A 11 -2.66 -24.02 0.89
CA LEU A 11 -2.40 -24.22 2.32
C LEU A 11 -1.23 -25.19 2.54
N THR A 12 -1.14 -26.27 1.77
CA THR A 12 0.01 -27.19 1.82
C THR A 12 1.32 -26.54 1.35
N ILE A 13 1.28 -25.70 0.31
CA ILE A 13 2.46 -24.98 -0.17
C ILE A 13 2.94 -23.94 0.86
N VAL A 14 2.02 -23.17 1.43
CA VAL A 14 2.33 -22.18 2.47
C VAL A 14 2.89 -22.84 3.72
N LEU A 15 2.33 -23.97 4.16
CA LEU A 15 2.87 -24.74 5.28
C LEU A 15 4.28 -25.27 4.97
N ALA A 16 4.49 -25.85 3.78
CA ALA A 16 5.81 -26.34 3.37
C ALA A 16 6.85 -25.22 3.34
N PHE A 17 6.51 -24.06 2.77
CA PHE A 17 7.39 -22.89 2.70
C PHE A 17 7.63 -22.21 4.06
N SER A 18 6.67 -22.35 4.98
CA SER A 18 6.83 -21.87 6.37
C SER A 18 7.72 -22.80 7.19
N LEU A 19 7.81 -24.08 6.81
CA LEU A 19 8.67 -25.09 7.43
C LEU A 19 10.09 -25.12 6.84
N THR A 20 10.32 -24.47 5.69
CA THR A 20 11.69 -24.28 5.17
C THR A 20 12.41 -23.19 5.96
N SER A 21 13.56 -23.57 6.54
CA SER A 21 14.46 -22.66 7.25
C SER A 21 15.74 -22.46 6.43
N CYS A 22 16.33 -21.27 6.50
CA CYS A 22 17.67 -21.02 5.99
C CYS A 22 18.64 -20.83 7.15
N LYS A 23 19.81 -21.46 7.05
CA LYS A 23 20.93 -21.22 7.98
C LYS A 23 21.57 -19.90 7.63
N VAL A 24 21.35 -18.90 8.46
CA VAL A 24 22.04 -17.60 8.39
C VAL A 24 23.18 -17.61 9.42
N ASN A 25 24.36 -17.14 9.02
CA ASN A 25 25.49 -17.01 9.94
C ASN A 25 25.53 -15.59 10.50
N TRP A 26 25.34 -15.43 11.81
CA TRP A 26 25.29 -14.12 12.46
C TRP A 26 26.20 -14.15 13.69
N PHE A 27 27.28 -13.35 13.68
CA PHE A 27 28.27 -13.27 14.76
C PHE A 27 28.79 -14.66 15.21
N ASP A 28 29.36 -15.41 14.28
CA ASP A 28 29.94 -16.76 14.47
C ASP A 28 28.96 -17.84 14.99
N ARG A 29 27.67 -17.52 15.07
CA ARG A 29 26.61 -18.43 15.49
C ARG A 29 25.63 -18.68 14.35
N GLN A 30 25.38 -19.96 14.09
CA GLN A 30 24.45 -20.40 13.06
C GLN A 30 23.03 -20.33 13.61
N TYR A 31 22.17 -19.57 12.95
CA TYR A 31 20.74 -19.48 13.28
C TYR A 31 19.92 -20.07 12.15
N ASP A 32 18.98 -20.95 12.49
CA ASP A 32 17.94 -21.41 11.57
C ASP A 32 16.84 -20.34 11.55
N ALA A 33 16.88 -19.44 10.56
CA ALA A 33 15.86 -18.43 10.38
C ALA A 33 14.72 -19.02 9.55
N PRO A 34 13.51 -19.20 10.13
CA PRO A 34 12.38 -19.65 9.36
C PRO A 34 11.91 -18.51 8.45
N TRP A 35 11.38 -18.84 7.27
CA TRP A 35 11.05 -17.83 6.26
C TRP A 35 10.02 -16.80 6.73
N TRP A 36 9.12 -17.18 7.65
CA TRP A 36 8.16 -16.26 8.25
C TRP A 36 8.80 -15.18 9.12
N ALA A 37 9.99 -15.42 9.69
CA ALA A 37 10.73 -14.42 10.46
C ALA A 37 11.22 -13.26 9.57
N ILE A 38 11.32 -13.47 8.26
CA ILE A 38 11.60 -12.43 7.27
C ILE A 38 10.30 -11.89 6.69
N ALA A 39 9.39 -12.78 6.29
CA ALA A 39 8.16 -12.40 5.61
C ALA A 39 7.24 -11.53 6.48
N VAL A 40 7.08 -11.84 7.77
CA VAL A 40 6.18 -11.10 8.66
C VAL A 40 6.67 -9.65 8.86
N PRO A 41 7.93 -9.39 9.24
CA PRO A 41 8.41 -8.01 9.35
C PRO A 41 8.32 -7.22 8.05
N VAL A 42 8.62 -7.84 6.90
CA VAL A 42 8.52 -7.18 5.59
C VAL A 42 7.08 -6.78 5.27
N LEU A 43 6.11 -7.68 5.53
CA LEU A 43 4.69 -7.38 5.31
C LEU A 43 4.19 -6.30 6.27
N VAL A 44 4.58 -6.35 7.54
CA VAL A 44 4.23 -5.33 8.54
C VAL A 44 4.80 -3.97 8.13
N PHE A 45 6.09 -3.92 7.77
CA PHE A 45 6.74 -2.68 7.33
C PHE A 45 6.09 -2.11 6.07
N SER A 46 5.82 -2.94 5.07
CA SER A 46 5.13 -2.54 3.84
C SER A 46 3.74 -1.96 4.13
N ALA A 47 2.96 -2.61 5.00
CA ALA A 47 1.64 -2.13 5.42
C ALA A 47 1.72 -0.79 6.16
N LEU A 48 2.72 -0.61 7.04
CA LEU A 48 2.95 0.65 7.76
C LEU A 48 3.32 1.78 6.80
N VAL A 49 4.24 1.55 5.88
CA VAL A 49 4.64 2.53 4.85
C VAL A 49 3.44 2.92 3.99
N PHE A 50 2.66 1.93 3.53
CA PHE A 50 1.49 2.17 2.71
C PHE A 50 0.42 3.01 3.43
N PHE A 51 0.15 2.69 4.69
CA PHE A 51 -0.79 3.44 5.51
C PHE A 51 -0.29 4.86 5.80
N ALA A 52 0.98 5.03 6.18
CA ALA A 52 1.59 6.31 6.47
C ALA A 52 1.59 7.22 5.23
N ALA A 53 2.04 6.72 4.09
CA ALA A 53 2.02 7.45 2.82
C ALA A 53 0.59 7.85 2.44
N GLY A 54 -0.37 6.91 2.54
CA GLY A 54 -1.78 7.17 2.30
C GLY A 54 -2.35 8.30 3.16
N LYS A 55 -2.04 8.30 4.46
CA LYS A 55 -2.48 9.38 5.38
C LYS A 55 -1.81 10.71 5.06
N HIS A 56 -0.51 10.73 4.80
CA HIS A 56 0.22 11.96 4.48
C HIS A 56 -0.34 12.64 3.23
N ILE A 57 -0.60 11.86 2.17
CA ILE A 57 -1.21 12.41 0.95
C ILE A 57 -2.66 12.84 1.20
N ALA A 58 -3.42 12.07 1.99
CA ALA A 58 -4.80 12.42 2.32
C ALA A 58 -4.95 13.63 3.25
N SER A 59 -3.91 14.04 3.96
CA SER A 59 -3.89 15.32 4.67
C SER A 59 -3.68 16.53 3.76
N GLN A 60 -3.31 16.32 2.50
CA GLN A 60 -3.17 17.40 1.53
C GLN A 60 -4.47 17.65 0.75
N LYS A 61 -4.63 18.91 0.32
CA LYS A 61 -5.83 19.38 -0.38
C LYS A 61 -5.62 19.29 -1.89
N TYR A 62 -6.61 18.79 -2.62
CA TYR A 62 -6.56 18.62 -4.08
C TYR A 62 -7.67 19.42 -4.75
N VAL A 63 -7.42 19.98 -5.94
CA VAL A 63 -8.40 20.76 -6.71
C VAL A 63 -8.93 19.96 -7.88
N CYS A 64 -10.25 19.93 -8.07
CA CYS A 64 -10.84 19.28 -9.24
C CYS A 64 -10.87 20.22 -10.46
N PRO A 65 -10.22 19.90 -11.59
CA PRO A 65 -10.19 20.78 -12.76
C PRO A 65 -11.54 20.94 -13.49
N LYS A 66 -12.57 20.15 -13.16
CA LYS A 66 -13.92 20.28 -13.77
C LYS A 66 -14.82 21.26 -13.01
N CYS A 67 -14.79 21.21 -11.68
CA CYS A 67 -15.71 21.98 -10.84
C CYS A 67 -14.99 23.02 -9.96
N ASN A 68 -13.66 23.07 -10.04
CA ASN A 68 -12.76 23.94 -9.30
C ASN A 68 -12.91 23.89 -7.77
N ARG A 69 -13.59 22.86 -7.25
CA ARG A 69 -13.72 22.64 -5.81
C ARG A 69 -12.54 21.84 -5.29
N SER A 70 -12.10 22.23 -4.10
CA SER A 70 -11.04 21.55 -3.37
C SER A 70 -11.61 20.51 -2.42
N PHE A 71 -10.88 19.42 -2.23
CA PHE A 71 -11.30 18.32 -1.37
C PHE A 71 -10.09 17.57 -0.79
N TYR A 72 -10.33 16.84 0.30
CA TYR A 72 -9.39 15.89 0.87
C TYR A 72 -9.80 14.47 0.46
N PRO A 73 -8.90 13.68 -0.15
CA PRO A 73 -9.20 12.29 -0.49
C PRO A 73 -9.17 11.42 0.78
N LYS A 74 -9.80 10.24 0.74
CA LYS A 74 -9.62 9.25 1.83
C LYS A 74 -8.22 8.65 1.75
N TRP A 75 -7.63 8.27 2.89
CA TRP A 75 -6.27 7.69 2.95
C TRP A 75 -6.05 6.52 2.00
N TRP A 76 -7.03 5.62 1.84
CA TRP A 76 -6.91 4.47 0.94
C TRP A 76 -7.03 4.86 -0.54
N GLN A 77 -7.79 5.91 -0.86
CA GLN A 77 -7.85 6.47 -2.21
C GLN A 77 -6.53 7.14 -2.56
N ALA A 78 -5.91 7.82 -1.61
CA ALA A 78 -4.61 8.43 -1.74
C ALA A 78 -3.49 7.38 -1.90
N ALA A 79 -3.49 6.34 -1.05
CA ALA A 79 -2.50 5.26 -1.10
C ALA A 79 -2.55 4.45 -2.40
N LEU A 80 -3.76 4.22 -2.94
CA LEU A 80 -3.99 3.48 -4.18
C LEU A 80 -4.10 4.39 -5.43
N SER A 81 -3.83 5.69 -5.30
CA SER A 81 -3.95 6.60 -6.43
C SER A 81 -2.77 6.43 -7.39
N ILE A 82 -3.08 6.46 -8.68
CA ILE A 82 -2.06 6.67 -9.71
C ILE A 82 -1.69 8.15 -9.67
N HIS A 83 -0.39 8.45 -9.65
CA HIS A 83 0.14 9.80 -9.60
C HIS A 83 1.03 10.11 -10.81
N MET A 84 1.10 11.39 -11.19
CA MET A 84 2.08 11.95 -12.11
C MET A 84 2.57 13.25 -11.47
N ASN A 85 3.81 13.30 -11.02
CA ASN A 85 4.34 14.39 -10.17
C ASN A 85 3.47 14.57 -8.91
N ASP A 86 3.00 15.79 -8.64
CA ASP A 86 2.10 16.09 -7.51
C ASP A 86 0.62 15.82 -7.82
N ASP A 87 0.28 15.52 -9.07
CA ASP A 87 -1.09 15.29 -9.53
C ASP A 87 -1.49 13.84 -9.33
N ARG A 88 -2.73 13.63 -8.86
CA ARG A 88 -3.23 12.28 -8.54
C ARG A 88 -4.61 12.03 -9.09
N VAL A 89 -4.86 10.79 -9.50
CA VAL A 89 -6.18 10.39 -10.04
C VAL A 89 -7.17 10.15 -8.89
N PHE A 90 -8.14 11.05 -8.75
CA PHE A 90 -9.21 10.93 -7.78
C PHE A 90 -10.59 10.98 -8.43
N ARG A 91 -11.58 10.39 -7.76
CA ARG A 91 -13.00 10.64 -8.05
C ARG A 91 -13.44 11.84 -7.22
N CYS A 92 -13.74 12.96 -7.87
CA CYS A 92 -14.18 14.18 -7.20
C CYS A 92 -15.49 13.91 -6.43
N PRO A 93 -15.56 14.23 -5.13
CA PRO A 93 -16.77 14.03 -4.32
C PRO A 93 -17.92 14.97 -4.70
N HIS A 94 -17.63 16.07 -5.39
CA HIS A 94 -18.64 17.08 -5.75
C HIS A 94 -19.28 16.86 -7.12
N CYS A 95 -18.48 16.51 -8.13
CA CYS A 95 -18.97 16.36 -9.51
C CYS A 95 -18.85 14.94 -10.08
N GLY A 96 -18.32 13.99 -9.30
CA GLY A 96 -18.21 12.58 -9.68
C GLY A 96 -17.17 12.25 -10.76
N ARG A 97 -16.50 13.25 -11.36
CA ARG A 97 -15.43 13.04 -12.36
C ARG A 97 -14.27 12.27 -11.73
N LYS A 98 -13.81 11.21 -12.41
CA LYS A 98 -12.53 10.55 -12.12
C LYS A 98 -11.46 11.10 -13.07
N GLY A 99 -10.33 11.56 -12.56
CA GLY A 99 -9.23 12.08 -13.36
C GLY A 99 -8.13 12.68 -12.51
N PHE A 100 -7.07 13.17 -13.14
CA PHE A 100 -5.98 13.88 -12.47
C PHE A 100 -6.51 15.14 -11.79
N CYS A 101 -6.24 15.25 -10.49
CA CYS A 101 -6.52 16.40 -9.66
C CYS A 101 -5.16 16.90 -9.14
N PRO A 102 -4.78 18.16 -9.44
CA PRO A 102 -3.55 18.73 -8.93
C PRO A 102 -3.63 19.02 -7.43
N LEU A 103 -2.47 18.98 -6.79
CA LEU A 103 -2.29 19.41 -5.41
C LEU A 103 -2.59 20.92 -5.31
N ALA A 104 -3.40 21.31 -4.33
CA ALA A 104 -3.58 22.72 -3.99
C ALA A 104 -2.33 23.19 -3.26
N ARG A 105 -1.38 23.79 -3.98
CA ARG A 105 -0.26 24.51 -3.35
C ARG A 105 -0.83 25.75 -2.66
N GLU A 106 -0.59 25.87 -1.36
CA GLU A 106 -0.76 27.15 -0.67
C GLU A 106 0.21 28.13 -1.32
N THR A 107 -0.32 29.21 -1.88
CA THR A 107 0.52 30.34 -2.28
C THR A 107 1.09 30.92 -1.01
N GLU A 108 2.40 30.76 -0.83
CA GLU A 108 3.20 31.57 0.08
C GLU A 108 3.15 33.00 -0.50
N ASP A 109 2.13 33.76 -0.10
CA ASP A 109 2.10 35.23 -0.21
C ASP A 109 2.73 35.84 1.05
#